data_AF-A0A3L8P3A6-F1
#
_entry.id   AF-A0A3L8P3A6-F1
#
_cell.length_a   1.000
_cell.length_b   1.000
_cell.length_c   1.000
_cell.angle_alpha   90.00
_cell.angle_beta   90.00
_cell.angle_gamma   90.00
#
_symmetry.space_group_name_H-M   'P 1'
#
loop_
_entity.id
_entity.type
_entity.pdbx_description
1 polymer ?
#
loop_
_entity_poly.entity_id
_entity_poly.type
_entity_poly.pdbx_seq_one_letter_code
_entity_poly.pdbx_strand_id
1 'polypeptide(L)'
;MAVRGWVLGLAVASLALGAGCSSAPKQSHTAVTASPTPIERLNTGSMRLAQTPFCSRLSDAALRDALASKKLSGVKATRWGNGDKADVETGLDDVVHEIGCRWSHDQSSASAWVFARSTTAQQAQAVVADSGRHRGCRAATTGVSFGSPSVRQACRLSDGTRRVRVAGLFGATWLSCEVAAPGATPARDVRERADAWCVQVANALNTTR
;
A
#
# COMPACT_ATOMS: atom_id res chain seq x y z
N MET A 1 -52.60 -42.79 -3.19
CA MET A 1 -53.26 -43.95 -3.84
C MET A 1 -52.47 -44.30 -5.09
N ALA A 2 -52.07 -45.56 -5.19
CA ALA A 2 -51.14 -46.11 -6.17
C ALA A 2 -51.87 -46.56 -7.44
N VAL A 3 -51.20 -46.51 -8.60
CA VAL A 3 -51.32 -47.56 -9.62
C VAL A 3 -49.94 -47.79 -10.26
N ARG A 4 -49.48 -49.03 -10.14
CA ARG A 4 -48.32 -49.63 -10.81
C ARG A 4 -48.68 -49.99 -12.25
N GLY A 5 -47.76 -49.82 -13.19
CA GLY A 5 -47.82 -50.41 -14.54
C GLY A 5 -46.45 -50.95 -14.93
N TRP A 6 -46.41 -52.22 -15.31
CA TRP A 6 -45.21 -53.06 -15.50
C TRP A 6 -44.61 -52.99 -16.92
N VAL A 7 -43.28 -53.09 -16.90
CA VAL A 7 -42.24 -53.61 -17.82
C VAL A 7 -42.67 -54.39 -19.09
N LEU A 8 -41.96 -54.12 -20.20
CA LEU A 8 -41.27 -55.01 -21.17
C LEU A 8 -41.25 -54.27 -22.52
N GLY A 9 -40.17 -54.11 -23.28
CA GLY A 9 -38.85 -54.73 -23.33
C GLY A 9 -38.48 -54.80 -24.81
N LEU A 10 -37.35 -54.21 -25.22
CA LEU A 10 -36.71 -54.59 -26.48
C LEU A 10 -35.24 -54.16 -26.46
N ALA A 11 -34.39 -55.18 -26.43
CA ALA A 11 -32.96 -55.08 -26.62
C ALA A 11 -32.69 -54.83 -28.11
N VAL A 12 -31.84 -53.84 -28.42
CA VAL A 12 -31.08 -53.80 -29.67
C VAL A 12 -29.63 -53.52 -29.32
N ALA A 13 -28.77 -54.35 -29.87
CA ALA A 13 -27.36 -54.45 -29.61
C ALA A 13 -26.55 -53.46 -30.46
N SER A 14 -25.39 -53.10 -29.90
CA SER A 14 -24.11 -52.83 -30.60
C SER A 14 -23.99 -51.58 -31.48
N LEU A 15 -23.14 -50.64 -31.05
CA LEU A 15 -22.07 -50.11 -31.90
C LEU A 15 -21.04 -49.35 -31.06
N ALA A 16 -19.82 -49.90 -31.03
CA ALA A 16 -18.65 -49.26 -30.47
C ALA A 16 -18.18 -48.13 -31.39
N LEU A 17 -18.13 -46.91 -30.86
CA LEU A 17 -17.35 -45.81 -31.42
C LEU A 17 -16.37 -45.35 -30.34
N GLY A 18 -15.15 -45.88 -30.42
CA GLY A 18 -14.01 -45.23 -29.82
C GLY A 18 -13.61 -44.04 -30.67
N ALA A 19 -13.51 -42.85 -30.08
CA ALA A 19 -12.59 -41.78 -30.46
C ALA A 19 -12.74 -40.59 -29.52
N GLY A 20 -11.66 -40.25 -28.83
CA GLY A 20 -11.32 -38.85 -28.57
C GLY A 20 -11.93 -38.18 -27.34
N CYS A 21 -11.65 -38.69 -26.14
CA CYS A 21 -11.53 -37.80 -24.99
C CYS A 21 -10.32 -36.88 -25.21
N SER A 22 -10.50 -35.78 -25.94
CA SER A 22 -9.58 -34.65 -25.89
C SER A 22 -9.70 -34.05 -24.50
N SER A 23 -8.91 -34.57 -23.55
CA SER A 23 -8.59 -33.86 -22.33
C SER A 23 -7.89 -32.57 -22.76
N ALA A 24 -8.65 -31.49 -22.84
CA ALA A 24 -8.10 -30.16 -23.02
C ALA A 24 -7.02 -29.98 -21.94
N PRO A 25 -5.76 -29.66 -22.29
CA PRO A 25 -4.75 -29.39 -21.31
C PRO A 25 -5.26 -28.24 -20.45
N LYS A 26 -5.41 -28.48 -19.13
CA LYS A 26 -5.57 -27.39 -18.16
C LYS A 26 -4.41 -26.45 -18.43
N GLN A 27 -4.70 -25.30 -19.05
CA GLN A 27 -3.79 -24.18 -19.05
C GLN A 27 -3.61 -23.80 -17.59
N SER A 28 -2.55 -24.36 -16.99
CA SER A 28 -1.98 -23.82 -15.78
C SER A 28 -1.49 -22.42 -16.14
N HIS A 29 -2.38 -21.45 -15.96
CA HIS A 29 -2.00 -20.05 -15.84
C HIS A 29 -1.09 -19.99 -14.63
N THR A 30 0.21 -20.20 -14.85
CA THR A 30 1.24 -19.86 -13.89
C THR A 30 1.02 -18.39 -13.64
N ALA A 31 0.48 -18.04 -12.47
CA ALA A 31 0.23 -16.66 -12.11
C ALA A 31 1.57 -15.93 -12.18
N VAL A 32 1.76 -15.17 -13.26
CA VAL A 32 2.93 -14.31 -13.42
C VAL A 32 2.83 -13.32 -12.27
N THR A 33 3.62 -13.55 -11.23
CA THR A 33 3.68 -12.66 -10.09
C THR A 33 4.42 -11.43 -10.58
N ALA A 34 3.66 -10.44 -11.03
CA ALA A 34 4.22 -9.18 -11.49
C ALA A 34 5.13 -8.64 -10.38
N SER A 35 6.40 -8.41 -10.72
CA SER A 35 7.33 -7.81 -9.76
C SER A 35 6.84 -6.41 -9.40
N PRO A 36 6.95 -5.99 -8.12
CA PRO A 36 6.52 -4.66 -7.70
C PRO A 36 7.16 -3.57 -8.56
N THR A 37 6.37 -2.60 -9.00
CA THR A 37 6.88 -1.43 -9.72
C THR A 37 7.87 -0.68 -8.83
N PRO A 38 9.15 -0.53 -9.23
CA PRO A 38 10.10 0.28 -8.49
C PRO A 38 9.60 1.72 -8.38
N ILE A 39 9.91 2.39 -7.27
CA ILE A 39 9.46 3.76 -7.02
C ILE A 39 9.95 4.74 -8.10
N GLU A 40 11.13 4.47 -8.67
CA GLU A 40 11.74 5.25 -9.75
C GLU A 40 10.98 5.15 -11.08
N ARG A 41 10.09 4.16 -11.24
CA ARG A 41 9.25 3.98 -12.42
C ARG A 41 7.87 4.65 -12.30
N LEU A 42 7.57 5.29 -11.16
CA LEU A 42 6.35 6.10 -11.05
C LEU A 42 6.43 7.30 -12.00
N ASN A 43 5.44 7.45 -12.88
CA ASN A 43 5.29 8.67 -13.67
C ASN A 43 4.66 9.78 -12.83
N THR A 44 5.43 10.32 -11.89
CA THR A 44 4.93 11.29 -10.91
C THR A 44 4.47 12.61 -11.55
N GLY A 45 4.96 12.94 -12.75
CA GLY A 45 4.57 14.16 -13.48
C GLY A 45 3.16 14.13 -14.05
N SER A 46 2.67 12.95 -14.45
CA SER A 46 1.31 12.79 -14.97
C SER A 46 0.28 12.51 -13.89
N MET A 47 0.68 12.03 -12.71
CA MET A 47 -0.24 11.68 -11.63
C MET A 47 -0.95 12.91 -11.06
N ARG A 48 -2.20 12.70 -10.64
CA ARG A 48 -3.00 13.64 -9.83
C ARG A 48 -3.57 12.84 -8.68
N LEU A 49 -3.28 13.26 -7.45
CA LEU A 49 -3.68 12.50 -6.27
C LEU A 49 -4.89 13.16 -5.62
N ALA A 50 -5.90 12.35 -5.29
CA ALA A 50 -7.09 12.82 -4.58
C ALA A 50 -6.74 13.27 -3.15
N GLN A 51 -7.34 14.35 -2.67
CA GLN A 51 -7.26 14.79 -1.27
C GLN A 51 -8.52 14.30 -0.52
N THR A 52 -8.74 12.99 -0.51
CA THR A 52 -9.96 12.34 0.02
C THR A 52 -9.61 11.12 0.88
N PRO A 53 -10.50 10.65 1.76
CA PRO A 53 -10.31 9.38 2.46
C PRO A 53 -9.98 8.24 1.49
N PHE A 54 -8.85 7.57 1.73
CA PHE A 54 -8.30 6.56 0.81
C PHE A 54 -7.92 5.24 1.49
N CYS A 55 -7.97 5.17 2.82
CA CYS A 55 -7.47 4.04 3.59
C CYS A 55 -8.15 2.70 3.26
N SER A 56 -9.40 2.72 2.80
CA SER A 56 -10.14 1.53 2.34
C SER A 56 -9.76 1.07 0.93
N ARG A 57 -9.00 1.87 0.18
CA ARG A 57 -8.54 1.56 -1.19
C ARG A 57 -7.22 0.81 -1.21
N LEU A 58 -6.56 0.68 -0.07
CA LEU A 58 -5.30 -0.03 0.07
C LEU A 58 -5.56 -1.54 0.20
N SER A 59 -4.85 -2.34 -0.58
CA SER A 59 -5.06 -3.78 -0.61
C SER A 59 -4.43 -4.46 0.62
N ASP A 60 -5.05 -5.56 1.04
CA ASP A 60 -4.51 -6.42 2.09
C ASP A 60 -3.11 -6.96 1.76
N ALA A 61 -2.80 -7.13 0.47
CA ALA A 61 -1.46 -7.52 0.02
C ALA A 61 -0.44 -6.42 0.32
N ALA A 62 -0.74 -5.16 -0.04
CA ALA A 62 0.14 -4.03 0.25
C ALA A 62 0.38 -3.84 1.75
N LEU A 63 -0.65 -4.03 2.57
CA LEU A 63 -0.55 -3.95 4.03
C LEU A 63 0.33 -5.07 4.61
N ARG A 64 0.14 -6.31 4.15
CA ARG A 64 0.94 -7.46 4.58
C ARG A 64 2.42 -7.26 4.23
N ASP A 65 2.70 -6.80 3.02
CA ASP A 65 4.06 -6.55 2.56
C ASP A 65 4.73 -5.43 3.37
N ALA A 66 4.02 -4.31 3.59
CA ALA A 66 4.55 -3.18 4.35
C ALA A 66 4.84 -3.55 5.81
N LEU A 67 3.94 -4.31 6.45
CA LEU A 67 4.10 -4.76 7.83
C LEU A 67 5.03 -5.97 7.98
N ALA A 68 5.48 -6.57 6.86
CA ALA A 68 6.15 -7.88 6.83
C ALA A 68 5.37 -8.96 7.59
N SER A 69 4.04 -8.98 7.44
CA SER A 69 3.15 -9.93 8.11
C SER A 69 2.48 -10.88 7.13
N LYS A 70 2.33 -12.15 7.51
CA LYS A 70 1.60 -13.15 6.73
C LYS A 70 0.08 -12.99 6.84
N LYS A 71 -0.41 -12.42 7.94
CA LYS A 71 -1.84 -12.28 8.27
C LYS A 71 -2.14 -10.89 8.80
N LEU A 72 -3.34 -10.37 8.55
CA LEU A 72 -3.79 -9.09 9.09
C LEU A 72 -4.59 -9.22 10.40
N SER A 73 -4.85 -10.44 10.86
CA SER A 73 -5.41 -10.68 12.19
C SER A 73 -4.48 -10.10 13.25
N GLY A 74 -5.01 -9.22 14.12
CA GLY A 74 -4.23 -8.55 15.17
C GLY A 74 -3.60 -7.21 14.75
N VAL A 75 -3.71 -6.82 13.48
CA VAL A 75 -3.30 -5.48 13.02
C VAL A 75 -4.27 -4.43 13.58
N LYS A 76 -3.73 -3.45 14.29
CA LYS A 76 -4.49 -2.27 14.71
C LYS A 76 -4.47 -1.24 13.59
N ALA A 77 -5.63 -0.70 13.25
CA ALA A 77 -5.78 0.33 12.22
C ALA A 77 -6.37 1.60 12.84
N THR A 78 -5.69 2.72 12.64
CA THR A 78 -6.15 4.06 13.00
C THR A 78 -6.32 4.87 11.72
N ARG A 79 -7.39 5.67 11.66
CA ARG A 79 -7.70 6.56 10.53
C ARG A 79 -8.04 7.92 11.07
N TRP A 80 -7.68 8.96 10.32
CA TRP A 80 -8.04 10.34 10.63
C TRP A 80 -8.37 11.09 9.34
N GLY A 81 -9.25 12.07 9.47
CA GLY A 81 -9.62 13.03 8.45
C GLY A 81 -9.28 14.45 8.89
N ASN A 82 -9.46 15.38 7.94
CA ASN A 82 -9.24 16.79 8.19
C ASN A 82 -10.19 17.31 9.29
N GLY A 83 -9.63 17.91 10.33
CA GLY A 83 -10.38 18.43 11.47
C GLY A 83 -10.52 17.44 12.64
N ASP A 84 -10.09 16.19 12.46
CA ASP A 84 -10.11 15.22 13.56
C ASP A 84 -9.07 15.58 14.62
N LYS A 85 -9.35 15.20 15.87
CA LYS A 85 -8.30 15.13 16.90
C LYS A 85 -7.57 13.81 16.73
N ALA A 86 -6.25 13.87 16.56
CA ALA A 86 -5.43 12.67 16.55
C ALA A 86 -4.18 12.89 17.40
N ASP A 87 -3.70 11.81 18.02
CA ASP A 87 -2.39 11.77 18.66
C ASP A 87 -1.33 11.75 17.55
N VAL A 88 -0.94 12.95 17.10
CA VAL A 88 0.05 13.14 16.02
C VAL A 88 1.48 13.01 16.56
N GLU A 89 1.65 13.31 17.85
CA GLU A 89 2.89 13.19 18.59
C GLU A 89 2.54 12.96 20.06
N THR A 90 3.09 11.88 20.63
CA THR A 90 2.70 11.27 21.92
C THR A 90 2.19 12.27 22.95
N GLY A 91 0.87 12.30 23.15
CA GLY A 91 0.21 13.00 24.25
C GLY A 91 -0.30 14.41 23.94
N LEU A 92 -0.27 14.85 22.68
CA LEU A 92 -0.93 16.08 22.24
C LEU A 92 -2.03 15.76 21.21
N ASP A 93 -3.28 15.87 21.65
CA ASP A 93 -4.44 15.90 20.76
C ASP A 93 -4.45 17.25 20.02
N ASP A 94 -3.92 17.26 18.79
CA ASP A 94 -4.03 18.41 17.89
C ASP A 94 -5.05 18.14 16.78
N VAL A 95 -5.62 19.21 16.24
CA VAL A 95 -6.51 19.15 15.09
C VAL A 95 -5.68 18.89 13.85
N VAL A 96 -5.82 17.71 13.25
CA VAL A 96 -5.04 17.36 12.06
C VAL A 96 -5.60 18.05 10.82
N HIS A 97 -4.70 18.66 10.04
CA HIS A 97 -5.01 19.21 8.72
C HIS A 97 -4.67 18.21 7.60
N GLU A 98 -4.78 16.93 7.92
CA GLU A 98 -4.36 15.81 7.08
C GLU A 98 -5.47 14.77 7.00
N ILE A 99 -5.41 13.94 5.96
CA ILE A 99 -6.26 12.77 5.80
C ILE A 99 -5.34 11.57 5.70
N GLY A 100 -5.48 10.59 6.58
CA GLY A 100 -4.51 9.51 6.66
C GLY A 100 -4.91 8.31 7.49
N CYS A 101 -3.96 7.38 7.56
CA CYS A 101 -4.10 6.13 8.26
C CYS A 101 -2.76 5.59 8.73
N ARG A 102 -2.84 4.77 9.78
CA ARG A 102 -1.73 3.99 10.33
C ARG A 102 -2.21 2.58 10.61
N TRP A 103 -1.39 1.61 10.25
CA TRP A 103 -1.52 0.22 10.63
C TRP A 103 -0.31 -0.18 11.46
N SER A 104 -0.54 -0.91 12.54
CA SER A 104 0.53 -1.39 13.42
C SER A 104 0.31 -2.83 13.83
N HIS A 105 1.40 -3.58 13.89
CA HIS A 105 1.47 -4.94 14.42
C HIS A 105 2.83 -5.12 15.09
N ASP A 106 2.82 -5.42 16.39
CA ASP A 106 4.03 -5.44 17.22
C ASP A 106 4.85 -4.13 17.07
N GLN A 107 6.14 -4.24 16.72
CA GLN A 107 7.06 -3.13 16.47
C GLN A 107 7.11 -2.68 15.01
N SER A 108 6.22 -3.19 14.16
CA SER A 108 6.10 -2.80 12.75
C SER A 108 4.89 -1.89 12.54
N SER A 109 5.05 -0.86 11.72
CA SER A 109 3.94 -0.01 11.31
C SER A 109 4.08 0.50 9.89
N ALA A 110 2.96 0.73 9.23
CA ALA A 110 2.88 1.44 7.97
C ALA A 110 1.88 2.58 8.11
N SER A 111 2.20 3.76 7.60
CA SER A 111 1.28 4.90 7.59
C SER A 111 1.38 5.68 6.29
N ALA A 112 0.30 6.40 6.00
CA ALA A 112 0.21 7.27 4.85
C ALA A 112 -0.79 8.38 5.11
N TRP A 113 -0.50 9.56 4.58
CA TRP A 113 -1.36 10.72 4.71
C TRP A 113 -1.12 11.74 3.60
N VAL A 114 -2.16 12.52 3.31
CA VAL A 114 -2.10 13.69 2.45
C VAL A 114 -2.48 14.92 3.23
N PHE A 115 -1.90 16.07 2.89
CA PHE A 115 -2.44 17.34 3.38
C PHE A 115 -3.86 17.51 2.85
N ALA A 116 -4.79 17.97 3.69
CA ALA A 116 -6.17 18.19 3.30
C ALA A 116 -6.33 19.40 2.37
N ARG A 117 -5.41 20.37 2.48
CA ARG A 117 -5.35 21.55 1.62
C ARG A 117 -4.34 21.36 0.51
N SER A 118 -4.61 21.96 -0.65
CA SER A 118 -3.65 21.99 -1.75
C SER A 118 -2.35 22.65 -1.30
N THR A 119 -1.23 22.08 -1.72
CA THR A 119 0.13 22.46 -1.34
C THR A 119 0.84 23.06 -2.55
N THR A 120 1.43 24.23 -2.38
CA THR A 120 2.27 24.85 -3.42
C THR A 120 3.68 24.25 -3.42
N ALA A 121 4.41 24.42 -4.52
CA ALA A 121 5.81 24.00 -4.59
C ALA A 121 6.68 24.66 -3.50
N GLN A 122 6.43 25.93 -3.17
CA GLN A 122 7.15 26.65 -2.12
C GLN A 122 6.87 26.06 -0.73
N GLN A 123 5.61 25.75 -0.42
CA GLN A 123 5.24 25.09 0.83
C GLN A 123 5.87 23.70 0.94
N ALA A 124 5.84 22.93 -0.16
CA ALA A 124 6.45 21.61 -0.23
C ALA A 124 7.98 21.68 -0.03
N GLN A 125 8.66 22.69 -0.60
CA GLN A 125 10.09 22.92 -0.38
C GLN A 125 10.41 23.23 1.09
N ALA A 126 9.56 24.01 1.76
CA ALA A 126 9.73 24.29 3.19
C ALA A 126 9.64 22.99 4.02
N VAL A 127 8.69 22.11 3.72
CA VAL A 127 8.56 20.78 4.37
C VAL A 127 9.81 19.92 4.11
N VAL A 128 10.33 19.91 2.88
CA VAL A 128 11.57 19.19 2.53
C VAL A 128 12.76 19.73 3.32
N ALA A 129 12.91 21.05 3.41
CA ALA A 129 14.00 21.69 4.14
C ALA A 129 13.96 21.40 5.64
N ASP A 130 12.76 21.29 6.22
CA ASP A 130 12.58 21.00 7.64
C ASP A 130 12.83 19.52 7.98
N SER A 131 12.55 18.61 7.04
CA SER A 131 12.70 17.16 7.23
C SER A 131 14.13 16.72 7.62
N GLY A 132 15.16 17.52 7.37
CA GLY A 132 16.54 17.23 7.79
C GLY A 132 16.88 17.57 9.25
N ARG A 133 16.01 18.32 9.95
CA ARG A 133 16.34 18.97 11.22
C ARG A 133 16.04 18.13 12.45
N HIS A 134 15.28 17.05 12.31
CA HIS A 134 14.92 16.19 13.43
C HIS A 134 16.11 15.35 13.92
N ARG A 135 16.29 15.30 15.25
CA ARG A 135 17.32 14.48 15.90
C ARG A 135 17.11 12.99 15.55
N GLY A 136 18.20 12.29 15.26
CA GLY A 136 18.15 10.85 14.92
C GLY A 136 17.69 10.56 13.50
N CYS A 137 17.38 11.59 12.71
CA CYS A 137 16.97 11.48 11.32
C CYS A 137 18.07 11.92 10.35
N ARG A 138 18.05 11.32 9.16
CA ARG A 138 18.83 11.72 7.99
C ARG A 138 17.89 11.85 6.81
N ALA A 139 17.92 13.02 6.16
CA ALA A 139 17.12 13.29 4.97
C ALA A 139 18.01 13.22 3.72
N ALA A 140 17.48 12.63 2.66
CA ALA A 140 18.03 12.63 1.32
C ALA A 140 16.98 13.21 0.37
N THR A 141 17.39 14.19 -0.43
CA THR A 141 16.55 14.85 -1.44
C THR A 141 16.96 14.50 -2.86
N THR A 142 18.22 14.09 -3.05
CA THR A 142 18.75 13.64 -4.34
C THR A 142 18.34 12.19 -4.63
N GLY A 143 17.90 11.92 -5.85
CA GLY A 143 17.56 10.56 -6.30
C GLY A 143 16.22 10.02 -5.78
N VAL A 144 15.37 10.88 -5.20
CA VAL A 144 14.03 10.49 -4.72
C VAL A 144 12.99 10.83 -5.78
N SER A 145 12.64 9.84 -6.60
CA SER A 145 11.62 9.98 -7.65
C SER A 145 10.20 9.76 -7.12
N PHE A 146 9.75 10.62 -6.20
CA PHE A 146 8.43 10.51 -5.57
C PHE A 146 7.74 11.88 -5.50
N GLY A 147 7.35 12.42 -6.65
CA GLY A 147 6.87 13.80 -6.77
C GLY A 147 8.00 14.81 -6.90
N SER A 148 7.65 16.09 -6.99
CA SER A 148 8.63 17.19 -7.06
C SER A 148 8.06 18.47 -6.45
N PRO A 149 8.65 19.01 -5.36
CA PRO A 149 9.82 18.48 -4.64
C PRO A 149 9.52 17.20 -3.85
N SER A 150 10.57 16.49 -3.43
CA SER A 150 10.48 15.21 -2.69
C SER A 150 11.60 15.06 -1.66
N VAL A 151 11.39 14.17 -0.69
CA VAL A 151 12.37 13.80 0.34
C VAL A 151 12.18 12.36 0.78
N ARG A 152 13.30 11.69 1.08
CA ARG A 152 13.34 10.44 1.83
C ARG A 152 14.04 10.68 3.16
N GLN A 153 13.40 10.32 4.26
CA GLN A 153 13.90 10.50 5.60
C GLN A 153 14.05 9.15 6.29
N ALA A 154 15.25 8.82 6.77
CA ALA A 154 15.51 7.63 7.57
C ALA A 154 15.83 8.03 9.01
N CYS A 155 15.13 7.45 9.98
CA CYS A 155 15.28 7.77 11.39
C CYS A 155 15.51 6.53 12.24
N ARG A 156 16.27 6.71 13.32
CA ARG A 156 16.28 5.80 14.47
C ARG A 156 15.50 6.47 15.59
N LEU A 157 14.41 5.84 16.01
CA LEU A 157 13.57 6.36 17.09
C LEU A 157 14.15 5.96 18.46
N SER A 158 13.68 6.61 19.52
CA SER A 158 14.17 6.40 20.89
C SER A 158 13.89 4.98 21.42
N ASP A 159 12.83 4.33 20.95
CA ASP A 159 12.48 2.94 21.26
C ASP A 159 13.32 1.90 20.49
N GLY A 160 14.30 2.36 19.71
CA GLY A 160 15.18 1.53 18.89
C GLY A 160 14.59 1.13 17.53
N THR A 161 13.35 1.51 17.21
CA THR A 161 12.78 1.24 15.88
C THR A 161 13.46 2.05 14.78
N ARG A 162 13.45 1.50 13.58
CA ARG A 162 13.89 2.18 12.36
C ARG A 162 12.69 2.58 11.55
N ARG A 163 12.65 3.84 11.12
CA ARG A 163 11.58 4.39 10.29
C ARG A 163 12.16 4.94 9.00
N VAL A 164 11.53 4.63 7.87
CA VAL A 164 11.77 5.28 6.59
C VAL A 164 10.48 5.94 6.13
N ARG A 165 10.54 7.25 5.93
CA ARG A 165 9.47 8.08 5.36
C ARG A 165 9.87 8.54 3.97
N VAL A 166 8.95 8.49 3.03
CA VAL A 166 9.07 9.14 1.72
C VAL A 166 7.92 10.11 1.58
N ALA A 167 8.20 11.31 1.09
CA ALA A 167 7.19 12.32 0.86
C ALA A 167 7.50 13.14 -0.39
N GLY A 168 6.47 13.65 -1.03
CA GLY A 168 6.63 14.58 -2.14
C GLY A 168 5.34 15.12 -2.71
N LEU A 169 5.51 16.09 -3.61
CA LEU A 169 4.42 16.85 -4.22
C LEU A 169 4.01 16.26 -5.57
N PHE A 170 2.72 15.97 -5.73
CA PHE A 170 2.11 15.46 -6.95
C PHE A 170 1.05 16.46 -7.44
N GLY A 171 1.41 17.30 -8.41
CA GLY A 171 0.59 18.45 -8.78
C GLY A 171 0.44 19.41 -7.60
N ALA A 172 -0.72 19.42 -6.96
CA ALA A 172 -1.02 20.24 -5.78
C ALA A 172 -1.22 19.40 -4.50
N THR A 173 -0.96 18.10 -4.53
CA THR A 173 -1.17 17.20 -3.39
C THR A 173 0.17 16.76 -2.80
N TRP A 174 0.43 17.13 -1.55
CA TRP A 174 1.56 16.59 -0.80
C TRP A 174 1.18 15.24 -0.20
N LEU A 175 1.90 14.19 -0.58
CA LEU A 175 1.73 12.83 -0.07
C LEU A 175 2.93 12.46 0.80
N SER A 176 2.66 11.90 1.97
CA SER A 176 3.64 11.27 2.85
C SER A 176 3.25 9.83 3.12
N CYS A 177 4.24 8.95 3.19
CA CYS A 177 4.08 7.54 3.52
C CYS A 177 5.34 7.05 4.22
N GLU A 178 5.18 6.13 5.17
CA GLU A 178 6.31 5.61 5.92
C GLU A 178 6.09 4.18 6.39
N VAL A 179 7.21 3.51 6.64
CA VAL A 179 7.26 2.21 7.30
C VAL A 179 8.23 2.30 8.47
N ALA A 180 7.83 1.77 9.61
CA ALA A 180 8.68 1.54 10.77
C ALA A 180 8.78 0.04 11.07
N ALA A 181 9.91 -0.38 11.61
CA ALA A 181 10.22 -1.77 11.91
C ALA A 181 11.18 -1.88 13.10
N PRO A 182 11.31 -3.07 13.72
CA PRO A 182 12.32 -3.32 14.75
C PRO A 182 13.72 -2.90 14.31
N GLY A 183 14.54 -2.38 15.24
CA GLY A 183 15.89 -1.91 14.96
C GLY A 183 16.86 -2.97 14.43
N ALA A 184 16.57 -4.25 14.70
CA ALA A 184 17.28 -5.41 14.18
C ALA A 184 17.04 -5.63 12.68
N THR A 185 15.98 -5.06 12.11
CA THR A 185 15.69 -5.17 10.68
C THR A 185 16.75 -4.44 9.85
N PRO A 186 17.30 -5.08 8.79
CA PRO A 186 18.25 -4.41 7.90
C PRO A 186 17.67 -3.10 7.35
N ALA A 187 18.47 -2.03 7.33
CA ALA A 187 18.01 -0.70 6.89
C ALA A 187 17.51 -0.72 5.44
N ARG A 188 18.15 -1.54 4.61
CA ARG A 188 17.76 -1.77 3.21
C ARG A 188 16.33 -2.30 3.12
N ASP A 189 15.99 -3.30 3.90
CA ASP A 189 14.68 -3.95 3.86
C ASP A 189 13.55 -3.02 4.35
N VAL A 190 13.84 -2.16 5.34
CA VAL A 190 12.88 -1.12 5.75
C VAL A 190 12.66 -0.11 4.62
N ARG A 191 13.73 0.29 3.94
CA ARG A 191 13.65 1.22 2.80
C ARG A 191 12.87 0.63 1.62
N GLU A 192 13.17 -0.61 1.23
CA GLU A 192 12.49 -1.27 0.10
C GLU A 192 11.00 -1.46 0.39
N ARG A 193 10.64 -1.81 1.64
CA ARG A 193 9.22 -1.87 2.05
C ARG A 193 8.56 -0.49 2.05
N ALA A 194 9.24 0.55 2.51
CA ALA A 194 8.72 1.92 2.45
C ALA A 194 8.47 2.36 1.01
N ASP A 195 9.41 2.08 0.10
CA ASP A 195 9.27 2.43 -1.31
C ASP A 195 8.08 1.70 -1.96
N ALA A 196 7.96 0.38 -1.74
CA ALA A 196 6.84 -0.41 -2.23
C ALA A 196 5.50 0.08 -1.65
N TRP A 197 5.45 0.36 -0.36
CA TRP A 197 4.28 0.92 0.32
C TRP A 197 3.85 2.25 -0.30
N CYS A 198 4.79 3.17 -0.49
CA CYS A 198 4.56 4.48 -1.08
C CYS A 198 4.03 4.41 -2.51
N VAL A 199 4.52 3.48 -3.32
CA VAL A 199 3.99 3.20 -4.67
C VAL A 199 2.52 2.77 -4.61
N GLN A 200 2.16 1.86 -3.71
CA GLN A 200 0.79 1.38 -3.56
C GLN A 200 -0.16 2.52 -3.13
N VAL A 201 0.28 3.36 -2.19
CA VAL A 201 -0.48 4.52 -1.74
C VAL A 201 -0.68 5.54 -2.85
N ALA A 202 0.38 5.92 -3.57
CA ALA A 202 0.28 6.87 -4.68
C ALA A 202 -0.67 6.34 -5.76
N ASN A 203 -0.60 5.04 -6.09
CA ASN A 203 -1.51 4.42 -7.04
C ASN A 203 -2.97 4.43 -6.55
N ALA A 204 -3.21 4.11 -5.27
CA ALA A 204 -4.57 4.11 -4.69
C ALA A 204 -5.21 5.50 -4.68
N LEU A 205 -4.39 6.56 -4.66
CA LEU A 205 -4.81 7.95 -4.70
C LEU A 205 -4.90 8.55 -6.10
N ASN A 206 -4.27 7.92 -7.11
CA ASN A 206 -4.18 8.48 -8.45
C ASN A 206 -5.53 8.51 -9.17
N THR A 207 -5.93 9.69 -9.66
CA THR A 207 -7.19 9.92 -10.36
C THR A 207 -7.05 10.02 -11.88
N THR A 208 -5.83 10.02 -12.42
CA THR A 208 -5.59 10.12 -13.88
C THR A 208 -5.63 8.77 -14.60
N ARG A 209 -6.48 7.85 -14.14
CA ARG A 209 -6.60 6.52 -14.73
C ARG A 209 -7.56 6.51 -15.91
#